data_AF-A0A7C5FXQ3-F1
#
_entry.id   AF-A0A7C5FXQ3-F1
#
_cell.length_a   1.000
_cell.length_b   1.000
_cell.length_c   1.000
_cell.angle_alpha   90.00
_cell.angle_beta   90.00
_cell.angle_gamma   90.00
#
_symmetry.space_group_name_H-M   'P 1'
#
loop_
_entity.id
_entity.type
_entity.pdbx_description
1 polymer ?
#
loop_
_entity_poly.entity_id
_entity_poly.type
_entity_poly.pdbx_seq_one_letter_code
_entity_poly.pdbx_strand_id
1 'polypeptide(L)'
;GEHCSMTNRRADEATRDVSDWLKCEFMQDHVGEVHDGVISGVTGFGVFVELSDIYIEGLVHITALKNDYYQFDAAGHRLLGERTRKVYRLGDKVLVKVVRVNLDDKKIDLEIV
;
A
#
# COMPACT_ATOMS: atom_id res chain seq x y z
N GLY A 1 21.79 30.71 -5.02
CA GLY A 1 20.42 30.61 -4.49
C GLY A 1 20.12 29.17 -4.15
N GLU A 2 20.76 28.65 -3.12
CA GLU A 2 20.90 27.21 -2.87
C GLU A 2 20.61 26.86 -1.40
N HIS A 3 19.66 27.58 -0.79
CA HIS A 3 19.32 27.42 0.62
C HIS A 3 17.81 27.33 0.90
N CYS A 4 16.95 27.51 -0.10
CA CYS A 4 15.49 27.45 0.10
C CYS A 4 14.88 26.06 -0.13
N SER A 5 15.61 25.09 -0.68
CA SER A 5 15.02 23.79 -1.05
C SER A 5 15.01 22.73 0.07
N MET A 6 15.86 22.86 1.09
CA MET A 6 15.96 21.86 2.16
C MET A 6 14.97 22.10 3.30
N THR A 7 14.57 23.35 3.56
CA THR A 7 13.71 23.69 4.71
C THR A 7 12.23 23.47 4.41
N ASN A 8 11.78 23.65 3.16
CA ASN A 8 10.37 23.48 2.81
C ASN A 8 9.92 22.01 2.91
N ARG A 9 10.79 21.06 2.55
CA ARG A 9 10.47 19.62 2.59
C ARG A 9 10.12 19.12 3.99
N ARG A 10 10.83 19.59 5.02
CA ARG A 10 10.59 19.16 6.42
C ARG A 10 9.27 19.66 7.00
N ALA A 11 8.80 20.83 6.56
CA ALA A 11 7.52 21.36 6.99
C ALA A 11 6.34 20.63 6.34
N ASP A 12 6.50 20.25 5.06
CA ASP A 12 5.52 19.44 4.33
C ASP A 12 5.40 18.02 4.91
N GLU A 13 6.51 17.40 5.31
CA GLU A 13 6.51 16.05 5.90
C GLU A 13 5.73 16.00 7.23
N ALA A 14 5.98 16.93 8.15
CA ALA A 14 5.30 16.95 9.45
C ALA A 14 3.78 17.18 9.33
N THR A 15 3.35 17.96 8.33
CA THR A 15 1.92 18.25 8.12
C THR A 15 1.20 17.05 7.50
N ARG A 16 1.87 16.33 6.59
CA ARG A 16 1.37 15.07 6.04
C ARG A 16 1.24 14.00 7.13
N ASP A 17 2.26 13.88 7.98
CA ASP A 17 2.29 12.87 9.06
C ASP A 17 1.09 12.94 10.01
N VAL A 18 0.63 14.16 10.34
CA VAL A 18 -0.54 14.38 11.21
C VAL A 18 -1.83 14.06 10.47
N SER A 19 -1.92 14.44 9.19
CA SER A 19 -3.07 14.12 8.36
C SER A 19 -3.22 12.61 8.16
N ASP A 20 -2.12 11.90 7.95
CA ASP A 20 -2.12 10.46 7.74
C ASP A 20 -2.48 9.70 9.02
N TRP A 21 -2.06 10.19 10.19
CA TRP A 21 -2.50 9.64 11.48
C TRP A 21 -4.01 9.78 11.67
N LEU A 22 -4.58 10.97 11.40
CA LEU A 22 -6.03 11.19 11.50
C LEU A 22 -6.83 10.30 10.55
N LYS A 23 -6.34 10.12 9.31
CA LYS A 23 -6.99 9.27 8.32
C LYS A 23 -6.90 7.78 8.68
N CYS A 24 -5.79 7.33 9.26
CA CYS A 24 -5.65 5.96 9.77
C CYS A 24 -6.64 5.70 10.92
N GLU A 25 -6.80 6.65 11.84
CA GLU A 25 -7.79 6.56 12.93
C GLU A 25 -9.21 6.42 12.35
N PHE A 26 -9.55 7.24 11.35
CA PHE A 26 -10.83 7.14 10.64
C PHE A 26 -11.04 5.79 9.94
N MET A 27 -9.98 5.23 9.35
CA MET A 27 -10.01 3.92 8.72
C MET A 27 -10.12 2.76 9.71
N GLN A 28 -9.68 2.94 10.95
CA GLN A 28 -9.77 1.89 11.96
C GLN A 28 -11.24 1.52 12.26
N ASP A 29 -12.14 2.51 12.21
CA ASP A 29 -13.58 2.29 12.33
C ASP A 29 -14.20 1.65 11.06
N HIS A 30 -13.54 1.78 9.90
CA HIS A 30 -13.98 1.25 8.60
C HIS A 30 -13.21 -0.03 8.19
N VAL A 31 -12.58 -0.71 9.15
CA VAL A 31 -11.89 -2.00 8.91
C VAL A 31 -12.89 -3.02 8.38
N GLY A 32 -12.56 -3.62 7.23
CA GLY A 32 -13.39 -4.60 6.54
C GLY A 32 -14.08 -4.08 5.30
N GLU A 33 -13.98 -2.78 5.00
CA GLU A 33 -14.43 -2.23 3.72
C GLU A 33 -13.41 -2.48 2.59
N VAL A 34 -13.92 -2.48 1.36
CA VAL A 34 -13.14 -2.67 0.13
C VAL A 34 -12.94 -1.30 -0.52
N HIS A 35 -11.69 -0.99 -0.83
CA HIS A 35 -11.30 0.26 -1.46
C HIS A 35 -10.47 0.02 -2.71
N ASP A 36 -10.49 0.98 -3.62
CA ASP A 36 -9.63 1.00 -4.80
C ASP A 36 -8.23 1.47 -4.43
N GLY A 37 -7.25 0.60 -4.66
CA GLY A 37 -5.84 0.88 -4.46
C GLY A 37 -5.04 0.83 -5.75
N VAL A 38 -3.90 1.50 -5.76
CA VAL A 38 -2.90 1.43 -6.83
C VAL A 38 -1.64 0.81 -6.28
N ILE A 39 -1.07 -0.14 -7.01
CA ILE A 39 0.20 -0.76 -6.61
C ILE A 39 1.32 0.28 -6.71
N SER A 40 1.81 0.77 -5.57
CA SER A 40 2.94 1.70 -5.49
C SER A 40 4.28 0.98 -5.53
N GLY A 41 4.33 -0.28 -5.09
CA GLY A 41 5.55 -1.06 -4.97
C GLY A 41 5.30 -2.56 -5.01
N VAL A 42 6.21 -3.32 -5.60
CA VAL A 42 6.14 -4.78 -5.64
C VAL A 42 7.42 -5.34 -5.04
N THR A 43 7.30 -6.27 -4.09
CA THR A 43 8.43 -6.94 -3.44
C THR A 43 8.24 -8.45 -3.40
N GLY A 44 9.28 -9.20 -3.09
CA GLY A 44 9.20 -10.67 -3.01
C GLY A 44 8.36 -11.19 -1.84
N PHE A 45 8.17 -10.41 -0.77
CA PHE A 45 7.41 -10.81 0.41
C PHE A 45 5.98 -10.23 0.44
N GLY A 46 5.67 -9.28 -0.45
CA GLY A 46 4.38 -8.62 -0.49
C GLY A 46 4.31 -7.49 -1.52
N VAL A 47 3.18 -6.81 -1.56
CA VAL A 47 2.90 -5.73 -2.49
C VAL A 47 2.46 -4.50 -1.70
N PHE A 48 3.02 -3.34 -2.02
CA PHE A 48 2.60 -2.06 -1.48
C PHE A 48 1.50 -1.49 -2.36
N VAL A 49 0.38 -1.15 -1.73
CA VAL A 49 -0.80 -0.61 -2.39
C VAL A 49 -1.16 0.69 -1.69
N GLU A 50 -1.23 1.77 -2.47
CA GLU A 50 -1.70 3.08 -2.03
C GLU A 50 -3.21 3.17 -2.26
N LEU A 51 -3.99 3.45 -1.22
CA LEU A 51 -5.44 3.60 -1.34
C LEU A 51 -5.79 4.94 -1.98
N SER A 52 -6.65 4.93 -3.01
CA SER A 52 -6.97 6.12 -3.81
C SER A 52 -7.80 7.17 -3.06
N ASP A 53 -8.63 6.74 -2.10
CA ASP A 53 -9.52 7.63 -1.33
C ASP A 53 -8.78 8.53 -0.33
N ILE A 54 -7.73 7.98 0.29
CA ILE A 54 -7.09 8.53 1.49
C ILE A 54 -5.59 8.71 1.33
N TYR A 55 -5.01 8.22 0.24
CA TYR A 55 -3.57 8.26 -0.07
C TYR A 55 -2.72 7.67 1.06
N ILE A 56 -3.17 6.56 1.65
CA ILE A 56 -2.41 5.82 2.65
C ILE A 56 -1.82 4.57 1.99
N GLU A 57 -0.57 4.29 2.30
CA GLU A 57 0.10 3.07 1.89
C GLU A 57 -0.25 1.92 2.84
N GLY A 58 -0.72 0.81 2.27
CA GLY A 58 -0.87 -0.45 2.97
C GLY A 58 -0.03 -1.54 2.33
N LEU A 59 0.27 -2.55 3.13
CA LEU A 59 1.03 -3.71 2.72
C LEU A 59 0.09 -4.91 2.56
N VAL A 60 0.11 -5.48 1.36
CA VAL A 60 -0.50 -6.77 1.09
C VAL A 60 0.57 -7.83 1.27
N HIS A 61 0.45 -8.62 2.34
CA HIS A 61 1.36 -9.73 2.57
C HIS A 61 1.08 -10.86 1.58
N ILE A 62 2.12 -11.55 1.10
CA ILE A 62 1.96 -12.67 0.16
C ILE A 62 1.06 -13.80 0.70
N THR A 63 0.94 -13.93 2.03
CA THR A 63 0.04 -14.91 2.67
C THR A 63 -1.44 -14.59 2.48
N ALA A 64 -1.80 -13.30 2.31
CA ALA A 64 -3.16 -12.88 2.04
C ALA A 64 -3.57 -13.22 0.59
N LEU A 65 -2.59 -13.30 -0.32
CA LEU A 65 -2.81 -13.82 -1.66
C LEU A 65 -2.93 -15.35 -1.60
N LYS A 66 -4.17 -15.84 -1.47
CA LYS A 66 -4.58 -17.25 -1.33
C LYS A 66 -3.65 -18.27 -2.02
N ASN A 67 -2.69 -18.80 -1.26
CA ASN A 67 -2.04 -20.10 -1.46
C ASN A 67 -1.54 -20.40 -2.88
N ASP A 68 -1.04 -19.36 -3.55
CA ASP A 68 -0.48 -19.42 -4.89
C ASP A 68 1.03 -19.19 -4.83
N TYR A 69 1.80 -19.88 -5.67
CA TYR A 69 3.21 -19.53 -5.88
C TYR A 69 3.25 -18.27 -6.72
N TYR A 70 3.62 -17.14 -6.08
CA TYR A 70 3.89 -15.91 -6.80
C TYR A 70 5.37 -15.79 -7.11
N GLN A 71 5.68 -15.67 -8.39
CA GLN A 71 7.03 -15.42 -8.87
C GLN A 71 7.23 -13.92 -8.99
N PHE A 72 8.12 -13.38 -8.16
CA PHE A 72 8.55 -11.98 -8.30
C PHE A 72 9.55 -11.87 -9.45
N ASP A 73 9.16 -11.15 -10.49
CA ASP A 73 10.02 -10.79 -11.61
C ASP A 73 10.59 -9.40 -11.36
N ALA A 74 11.83 -9.37 -10.86
CA ALA A 74 12.56 -8.14 -10.57
C ALA A 74 12.84 -7.31 -11.84
N ALA A 75 12.95 -7.93 -13.01
CA ALA A 75 13.20 -7.21 -14.27
C ALA A 75 11.94 -6.49 -14.78
N GLY A 76 10.76 -7.05 -14.50
CA GLY A 76 9.47 -6.48 -14.89
C GLY A 76 8.72 -5.71 -13.80
N HIS A 77 9.25 -5.63 -12.58
CA HIS A 77 8.55 -5.11 -11.39
C HIS A 77 7.12 -5.66 -11.27
N ARG A 78 6.99 -6.98 -11.44
CA ARG A 78 5.70 -7.66 -11.51
C ARG A 78 5.70 -8.95 -10.72
N LEU A 79 4.56 -9.26 -10.13
CA LEU A 79 4.29 -10.47 -9.37
C LEU A 79 3.36 -11.35 -10.21
N LEU A 80 3.86 -12.51 -10.63
CA LEU A 80 3.12 -13.45 -11.48
C LEU A 80 2.64 -14.62 -10.64
N GLY A 81 1.32 -14.80 -10.52
CA GLY A 81 0.74 -15.99 -9.89
C GLY A 81 0.80 -17.17 -10.84
N GLU A 82 1.49 -18.24 -10.46
CA GLU A 82 1.69 -19.41 -11.32
C GLU A 82 0.38 -20.17 -11.57
N ARG A 83 -0.50 -20.29 -10.56
CA ARG A 83 -1.75 -21.05 -10.66
C ARG A 83 -2.93 -20.16 -11.08
N THR A 84 -3.01 -18.94 -10.57
CA THR A 84 -4.08 -17.97 -10.90
C THR A 84 -3.84 -17.21 -12.20
N ARG A 85 -2.60 -17.18 -12.72
CA ARG A 85 -2.17 -16.29 -13.83
C ARG A 85 -2.47 -14.81 -13.60
N LYS A 86 -2.77 -14.40 -12.35
CA LYS A 86 -2.89 -12.99 -11.99
C LYS A 86 -1.52 -12.34 -12.08
N VAL A 87 -1.45 -11.18 -12.71
CA VAL A 87 -0.21 -10.41 -12.86
C VAL A 87 -0.42 -9.09 -12.14
N TYR A 88 0.30 -8.89 -11.05
CA TYR A 88 0.32 -7.63 -10.33
C TYR A 88 1.52 -6.82 -10.81
N ARG A 89 1.29 -5.62 -11.33
CA ARG A 89 2.33 -4.73 -11.84
C ARG A 89 2.30 -3.42 -11.08
N LEU A 90 3.46 -2.78 -10.98
CA LEU A 90 3.53 -1.42 -10.48
C LEU A 90 2.61 -0.48 -11.29
N GLY A 91 1.79 0.30 -10.59
CA GLY A 91 0.81 1.23 -11.15
C GLY A 91 -0.53 0.61 -11.52
N ASP A 92 -0.73 -0.71 -11.34
CA ASP A 92 -2.01 -1.34 -11.63
C ASP A 92 -3.04 -1.05 -10.53
N LYS A 93 -4.30 -0.96 -10.94
CA LYS A 93 -5.42 -0.71 -10.02
C LYS A 93 -5.94 -2.04 -9.48
N VAL A 94 -6.02 -2.15 -8.16
CA VAL A 94 -6.47 -3.36 -7.45
C VAL A 94 -7.49 -3.00 -6.38
N LEU A 95 -8.46 -3.89 -6.19
CA LEU A 95 -9.39 -3.79 -5.07
C LEU A 95 -8.75 -4.46 -3.86
N VAL A 96 -8.60 -3.68 -2.78
CA VAL A 96 -8.02 -4.13 -1.51
C VAL A 96 -9.04 -3.95 -0.40
N LYS A 97 -9.07 -4.93 0.50
CA LYS A 97 -9.87 -4.91 1.71
C LYS A 97 -8.96 -4.60 2.90
N VAL A 98 -9.38 -3.66 3.74
CA VAL A 98 -8.68 -3.36 4.98
C VAL A 98 -8.93 -4.51 5.96
N VAL A 99 -7.88 -5.25 6.31
CA VAL A 99 -7.98 -6.36 7.28
C VAL A 99 -7.67 -5.86 8.68
N ARG A 100 -6.64 -5.03 8.81
CA ARG A 100 -6.17 -4.52 10.10
C ARG A 100 -5.43 -3.21 9.91
N VAL A 101 -5.67 -2.27 10.81
CA VAL A 101 -4.95 -0.98 10.86
C VAL A 101 -4.08 -0.99 12.11
N ASN A 102 -2.81 -0.65 11.97
CA ASN A 102 -1.86 -0.53 13.07
C ASN A 102 -1.39 0.93 13.17
N LEU A 103 -1.97 1.68 14.11
CA LEU A 103 -1.67 3.10 14.32
C LEU A 103 -0.23 3.35 14.79
N ASP A 104 0.35 2.43 15.58
CA ASP A 104 1.71 2.55 16.11
C ASP A 104 2.76 2.56 14.99
N ASP A 105 2.59 1.69 14.00
CA ASP A 105 3.51 1.56 12.86
C ASP A 105 3.07 2.40 11.65
N LYS A 106 1.90 3.07 11.74
CA LYS A 106 1.17 3.68 10.61
C LYS A 106 1.05 2.73 9.41
N LYS A 107 0.88 1.44 9.67
CA LYS A 107 0.79 0.39 8.65
C LYS A 107 -0.61 -0.20 8.62
N ILE A 108 -1.08 -0.47 7.41
CA ILE A 108 -2.36 -1.11 7.17
C ILE A 108 -2.09 -2.46 6.50
N ASP A 109 -2.59 -3.53 7.11
CA ASP A 109 -2.63 -4.84 6.48
C ASP A 109 -3.83 -4.89 5.54
N LEU A 110 -3.52 -5.08 4.26
CA LEU A 110 -4.49 -5.14 3.18
C LEU A 110 -4.56 -6.56 2.61
N GLU A 111 -5.74 -6.95 2.13
CA GLU A 111 -5.96 -8.19 1.39
C GLU A 111 -6.56 -7.88 0.02
N ILE A 112 -6.02 -8.48 -1.05
CA ILE A 112 -6.58 -8.32 -2.40
C ILE A 112 -7.82 -9.21 -2.56
N VAL A 113 -8.88 -8.65 -3.14
CA VAL A 113 -10.15 -9.34 -3.43
C VAL A 113 -10.13 -10.07 -4.77
#